data_AF-A0A961T7N2-F1
#
_entry.id   AF-A0A961T7N2-F1
#
_cell.length_a   1.000
_cell.length_b   1.000
_cell.length_c   1.000
_cell.angle_alpha   90.00
_cell.angle_beta   90.00
_cell.angle_gamma   90.00
#
_symmetry.space_group_name_H-M   'P 1'
#
loop_
_entity.id
_entity.type
_entity.pdbx_description
1 polymer ?
#
loop_
_entity_poly.entity_id
_entity_poly.type
_entity_poly.pdbx_seq_one_letter_code
_entity_poly.pdbx_strand_id
1 'polypeptide(L)'
;RLLLRGEDGWNAWAYVWNEAQTDAELKIAGAKLPVETTAEDGSPLTIAYSVPNKNQCKGCHALNGDITPIGPKARNLNGEFAYAEGARNQLEHWIAKGLLHGAPSISTVEAVPAAHDPDASLDARARAYLDVNCAHCHRREGPASNSGLFLTWGEKDSTALGILKRPVAAGRGAGDREFDIDPGDPDGSILLYRVESTEPGVMMPELGRTLADPAAVELLRAWIAGMDG
;
A
#
# COMPACT_ATOMS: atom_id res chain seq x y z
N ARG A 1 8.35 14.65 0.81
CA ARG A 1 7.07 14.94 0.11
C ARG A 1 6.13 15.54 1.13
N LEU A 2 5.30 16.51 0.77
CA LEU A 2 4.37 17.18 1.68
C LEU A 2 2.97 17.22 1.08
N LEU A 3 1.96 16.89 1.88
CA LEU A 3 0.56 17.21 1.59
C LEU A 3 0.15 18.36 2.50
N LEU A 4 -0.25 19.47 1.89
CA LEU A 4 -0.62 20.70 2.60
C LEU A 4 -2.11 20.96 2.39
N ARG A 5 -2.85 21.15 3.48
CA ARG A 5 -4.27 21.53 3.43
C ARG A 5 -4.38 23.05 3.36
N GLY A 6 -4.78 23.56 2.21
CA GLY A 6 -5.16 24.97 2.01
C GLY A 6 -6.67 25.15 2.00
N GLU A 7 -7.12 26.36 1.67
CA GLU A 7 -8.54 26.70 1.53
C GLU A 7 -9.23 25.87 0.43
N ASP A 8 -8.54 25.64 -0.69
CA ASP A 8 -9.01 24.83 -1.82
C ASP A 8 -8.79 23.32 -1.64
N GLY A 9 -8.44 22.87 -0.42
CA GLY A 9 -8.20 21.46 -0.10
C GLY A 9 -6.74 21.04 -0.09
N TRP A 10 -6.49 19.73 -0.25
CA TRP A 10 -5.15 19.16 -0.14
C TRP A 10 -4.33 19.32 -1.42
N ASN A 11 -3.09 19.77 -1.27
CA ASN A 11 -2.13 19.93 -2.33
C ASN A 11 -0.88 19.10 -2.04
N ALA A 12 -0.42 18.33 -3.03
CA ALA A 12 0.76 17.48 -2.91
C ALA A 12 1.98 18.12 -3.60
N TRP A 13 3.11 18.11 -2.89
CA TRP A 13 4.36 18.71 -3.36
C TRP A 13 5.55 17.80 -3.06
N ALA A 14 6.42 17.63 -4.05
CA ALA A 14 7.65 16.88 -3.92
C ALA A 14 8.85 17.85 -3.82
N TYR A 15 9.67 17.65 -2.79
CA TYR A 15 10.90 18.38 -2.58
C TYR A 15 12.06 17.39 -2.52
N VAL A 16 13.22 17.80 -3.03
CA VAL A 16 14.45 17.01 -3.04
C VAL A 16 15.52 17.79 -2.31
N TRP A 17 16.15 17.16 -1.32
CA TRP A 17 17.27 17.75 -0.59
C TRP A 17 18.44 18.04 -1.53
N ASN A 18 19.10 19.17 -1.30
CA ASN A 18 20.38 19.47 -1.93
C ASN A 18 21.46 18.48 -1.42
N GLU A 19 22.59 18.41 -2.12
CA GLU A 19 23.68 17.48 -1.77
C GLU A 19 24.25 17.73 -0.36
N ALA A 20 24.21 18.98 0.11
CA ALA A 20 24.66 19.36 1.45
C ALA A 20 23.68 18.98 2.57
N GLN A 21 22.47 18.48 2.24
CA GLN A 21 21.39 18.18 3.18
C GLN A 21 20.95 19.35 4.06
N THR A 22 21.09 20.58 3.56
CA THR A 22 20.75 21.80 4.31
C THR A 22 19.42 22.40 3.91
N ASP A 23 18.97 22.15 2.67
CA ASP A 23 17.70 22.66 2.16
C ASP A 23 17.10 21.71 1.11
N ALA A 24 15.80 21.82 0.85
CA ALA A 24 15.07 21.00 -0.10
C ALA A 24 14.38 21.83 -1.19
N GLU A 25 14.67 21.52 -2.44
CA GLU A 25 14.13 22.23 -3.60
C GLU A 25 12.85 21.59 -4.12
N LEU A 26 11.87 22.42 -4.46
CA LEU A 26 10.63 21.99 -5.10
C LEU A 26 10.91 21.37 -6.47
N LYS A 27 10.46 20.13 -6.69
CA LYS A 27 10.60 19.41 -7.98
C LYS A 27 9.23 19.10 -8.59
N ILE A 28 8.66 20.07 -9.31
CA ILE A 28 7.35 19.93 -9.98
C ILE A 28 7.36 18.82 -11.02
N ALA A 29 8.42 18.73 -11.82
CA ALA A 29 8.59 17.72 -12.86
C ALA A 29 8.98 16.34 -12.30
N GLY A 30 9.13 16.20 -10.98
CA GLY A 30 9.73 15.02 -10.36
C GLY A 30 11.25 14.99 -10.57
N ALA A 31 11.87 13.88 -10.22
CA ALA A 31 13.29 13.63 -10.37
C ALA A 31 13.57 12.12 -10.35
N LYS A 32 14.73 11.71 -10.87
CA LYS A 32 15.29 10.39 -10.62
C LYS A 32 16.66 10.58 -10.02
N LEU A 33 16.90 9.95 -8.87
CA LEU A 33 18.12 10.12 -8.09
C LEU A 33 18.75 8.74 -7.85
N PRO A 34 20.06 8.58 -8.04
CA PRO A 34 20.73 7.40 -7.52
C PRO A 34 20.69 7.47 -5.98
N VAL A 35 20.30 6.37 -5.36
CA VAL A 35 20.38 6.19 -3.90
C VAL A 35 21.23 4.96 -3.65
N GLU A 36 22.33 5.17 -2.92
CA GLU A 36 23.17 4.12 -2.39
C GLU A 36 22.66 3.74 -1.00
N THR A 37 22.43 2.45 -0.81
CA THR A 37 21.90 1.89 0.43
C THR A 37 22.44 0.47 0.62
N THR A 38 21.96 -0.22 1.65
CA THR A 38 22.32 -1.60 1.95
C THR A 38 21.09 -2.47 1.75
N ALA A 39 21.24 -3.60 1.05
CA ALA A 39 20.20 -4.61 0.94
C ALA A 39 20.00 -5.34 2.28
N GLU A 40 18.94 -6.13 2.39
CA GLU A 40 18.64 -6.90 3.62
C GLU A 40 19.75 -7.88 4.01
N ASP A 41 20.49 -8.41 3.03
CA ASP A 41 21.62 -9.31 3.23
C ASP A 41 22.93 -8.60 3.60
N GLY A 42 22.91 -7.27 3.74
CA GLY A 42 24.08 -6.45 4.05
C GLY A 42 24.92 -6.03 2.84
N SER A 43 24.58 -6.46 1.62
CA SER A 43 25.32 -6.09 0.42
C SER A 43 25.04 -4.63 -0.03
N PRO A 44 26.01 -3.95 -0.67
CA PRO A 44 25.77 -2.63 -1.26
C PRO A 44 24.70 -2.68 -2.36
N LEU A 45 23.79 -1.72 -2.34
CA LEU A 45 22.67 -1.65 -3.26
C LEU A 45 22.52 -0.21 -3.79
N THR A 46 22.44 -0.08 -5.11
CA THR A 46 22.13 1.20 -5.76
C THR A 46 20.79 1.11 -6.45
N ILE A 47 19.89 2.04 -6.14
CA ILE A 47 18.59 2.16 -6.81
C ILE A 47 18.44 3.50 -7.50
N ALA A 48 17.69 3.52 -8.60
CA ALA A 48 17.16 4.75 -9.16
C ALA A 48 15.85 5.11 -8.43
N TYR A 49 15.94 5.98 -7.44
CA TYR A 49 14.78 6.47 -6.70
C TYR A 49 13.98 7.48 -7.54
N SER A 50 12.71 7.17 -7.79
CA SER A 50 11.82 8.02 -8.58
C SER A 50 11.01 8.94 -7.66
N VAL A 51 11.26 10.24 -7.78
CA VAL A 51 10.47 11.30 -7.17
C VAL A 51 9.30 11.63 -8.12
N PRO A 52 8.04 11.41 -7.70
CA PRO A 52 6.89 11.66 -8.56
C PRO A 52 6.77 13.14 -8.87
N ASN A 53 6.35 13.43 -10.10
CA ASN A 53 5.94 14.78 -10.49
C ASN A 53 4.60 15.15 -9.83
N LYS A 54 4.23 16.43 -9.89
CA LYS A 54 3.01 16.95 -9.25
C LYS A 54 1.73 16.22 -9.69
N ASN A 55 1.64 15.84 -10.96
CA ASN A 55 0.44 15.18 -11.50
C ASN A 55 0.35 13.72 -11.04
N GLN A 56 1.49 13.05 -10.88
CA GLN A 56 1.58 11.66 -10.44
C GLN A 56 1.16 11.48 -8.98
N CYS A 57 1.14 12.53 -8.16
CA CYS A 57 0.65 12.44 -6.77
C CYS A 57 -0.80 11.94 -6.69
N LYS A 58 -1.64 12.30 -7.68
CA LYS A 58 -3.03 11.83 -7.77
C LYS A 58 -3.12 10.32 -8.05
N GLY A 59 -2.06 9.70 -8.55
CA GLY A 59 -2.02 8.26 -8.82
C GLY A 59 -2.29 7.41 -7.59
N CYS A 60 -1.95 7.87 -6.39
CA CYS A 60 -2.28 7.20 -5.13
C CYS A 60 -3.27 8.01 -4.27
N HIS A 61 -3.17 9.35 -4.30
CA HIS A 61 -3.92 10.21 -3.38
C HIS A 61 -5.31 10.62 -3.88
N ALA A 62 -5.75 10.16 -5.06
CA ALA A 62 -7.08 10.47 -5.56
C ALA A 62 -8.17 9.64 -4.85
N LEU A 63 -9.19 10.31 -4.35
CA LEU A 63 -10.38 9.70 -3.78
C LEU A 63 -11.61 10.52 -4.21
N ASN A 64 -12.51 9.92 -4.99
CA ASN A 64 -13.67 10.60 -5.59
C ASN A 64 -13.30 11.87 -6.39
N GLY A 65 -12.13 11.89 -7.02
CA GLY A 65 -11.63 13.03 -7.80
C GLY A 65 -10.80 14.05 -7.01
N ASP A 66 -10.84 14.00 -5.68
CA ASP A 66 -10.09 14.91 -4.80
C ASP A 66 -8.75 14.30 -4.36
N ILE A 67 -7.76 15.16 -4.07
CA ILE A 67 -6.54 14.73 -3.40
C ILE A 67 -6.82 14.60 -1.91
N THR A 68 -6.45 13.46 -1.33
CA THR A 68 -6.63 13.18 0.11
C THR A 68 -5.38 12.53 0.70
N PRO A 69 -5.11 12.73 2.00
CA PRO A 69 -4.01 12.06 2.67
C PRO A 69 -4.25 10.55 2.78
N ILE A 70 -3.18 9.78 2.60
CA ILE A 70 -3.14 8.36 2.90
C ILE A 70 -2.41 8.23 4.24
N GLY A 71 -3.02 7.54 5.18
CA GLY A 71 -2.47 7.39 6.53
C GLY A 71 -3.14 6.23 7.26
N PRO A 72 -2.71 5.98 8.51
CA PRO A 72 -3.31 4.94 9.33
C PRO A 72 -4.80 5.22 9.51
N LYS A 73 -5.58 4.14 9.51
CA LYS A 73 -7.00 4.14 9.86
C LYS A 73 -7.14 3.70 11.31
N ALA A 74 -8.27 4.00 11.95
CA ALA A 74 -8.51 3.60 13.34
C ALA A 74 -8.23 2.10 13.59
N ARG A 75 -8.58 1.24 12.63
CA ARG A 75 -8.30 -0.21 12.68
C ARG A 75 -6.82 -0.58 12.77
N ASN A 76 -5.94 0.20 12.14
CA ASN A 76 -4.48 -0.01 12.20
C ASN A 76 -3.90 0.39 13.55
N LEU A 77 -4.63 1.20 14.33
CA LEU A 77 -4.21 1.71 15.63
C LEU A 77 -4.92 0.98 16.79
N ASN A 78 -5.92 0.15 16.51
CA ASN A 78 -6.67 -0.54 17.56
C ASN A 78 -5.96 -1.83 17.98
N GLY A 79 -4.85 -1.71 18.70
CA GLY A 79 -4.07 -2.83 19.20
C GLY A 79 -3.08 -2.39 20.27
N GLU A 80 -2.52 -3.37 20.99
CA GLU A 80 -1.51 -3.11 22.01
C GLU A 80 -0.20 -2.61 21.37
N PHE A 81 0.33 -1.53 21.92
CA PHE A 81 1.64 -1.00 21.55
C PHE A 81 2.50 -0.83 22.80
N ALA A 82 3.78 -1.19 22.68
CA ALA A 82 4.74 -1.09 23.77
C ALA A 82 5.22 0.37 23.91
N TYR A 83 4.74 1.05 24.94
CA TYR A 83 5.26 2.35 25.36
C TYR A 83 6.30 2.21 26.47
N ALA A 84 7.07 3.28 26.71
CA ALA A 84 8.03 3.32 27.81
C ALA A 84 7.37 3.09 29.19
N GLU A 85 6.11 3.50 29.35
CA GLU A 85 5.33 3.33 30.58
C GLU A 85 4.53 2.01 30.64
N GLY A 86 4.70 1.11 29.65
CA GLY A 86 4.00 -0.17 29.54
C GLY A 86 3.11 -0.28 28.30
N ALA A 87 2.62 -1.50 28.04
CA ALA A 87 1.73 -1.78 26.93
C ALA A 87 0.38 -1.06 27.11
N ARG A 88 -0.10 -0.42 26.04
CA ARG A 88 -1.43 0.21 25.98
C ARG A 88 -2.00 0.12 24.58
N ASN A 89 -3.32 0.13 24.47
CA ASN A 89 -3.99 0.31 23.19
C ASN A 89 -3.55 1.63 22.51
N GLN A 90 -3.04 1.51 21.29
CA GLN A 90 -2.43 2.60 20.53
C GLN A 90 -3.44 3.71 20.17
N LEU A 91 -4.66 3.35 19.80
CA LEU A 91 -5.74 4.29 19.48
C LEU A 91 -6.18 5.06 20.73
N GLU A 92 -6.42 4.38 21.85
CA GLU A 92 -6.75 5.04 23.13
C GLU A 92 -5.65 5.97 23.61
N HIS A 93 -4.39 5.54 23.50
CA HIS A 93 -3.26 6.35 23.90
C HIS A 93 -3.22 7.66 23.11
N TRP A 94 -3.38 7.62 21.79
CA TRP A 94 -3.37 8.82 20.95
C TRP A 94 -4.57 9.74 21.20
N ILE A 95 -5.74 9.18 21.52
CA ILE A 95 -6.91 9.97 21.96
C ILE A 95 -6.60 10.67 23.29
N ALA A 96 -6.09 9.94 24.28
CA ALA A 96 -5.77 10.48 25.61
C ALA A 96 -4.68 11.57 25.58
N LYS A 97 -3.76 11.51 24.61
CA LYS A 97 -2.73 12.54 24.37
C LYS A 97 -3.25 13.74 23.56
N GLY A 98 -4.49 13.71 23.08
CA GLY A 98 -5.06 14.78 22.25
C GLY A 98 -4.50 14.82 20.83
N LEU A 99 -3.87 13.74 20.35
CA LEU A 99 -3.37 13.65 18.97
C LEU A 99 -4.48 13.36 17.96
N LEU A 100 -5.57 12.74 18.43
CA LEU A 100 -6.74 12.40 17.62
C LEU A 100 -8.00 13.01 18.22
N HIS A 101 -8.78 13.69 17.37
CA HIS A 101 -10.10 14.21 17.72
C HIS A 101 -11.19 13.49 16.91
N GLY A 102 -12.33 13.21 17.54
CA GLY A 102 -13.48 12.57 16.88
C GLY A 102 -13.27 11.09 16.53
N ALA A 103 -12.31 10.42 17.17
CA ALA A 103 -12.12 8.99 16.98
C ALA A 103 -13.32 8.20 17.56
N PRO A 104 -13.77 7.12 16.90
CA PRO A 104 -14.79 6.23 17.44
C PRO A 104 -14.29 5.51 18.70
N SER A 105 -15.23 4.98 19.50
CA SER A 105 -14.87 4.10 20.63
C SER A 105 -14.13 2.87 20.12
N ILE A 106 -13.04 2.48 20.79
CA ILE A 106 -12.26 1.30 20.39
C ILE A 106 -13.09 0.01 20.37
N SER A 107 -14.16 -0.07 21.18
CA SER A 107 -15.10 -1.19 21.20
C SER A 107 -15.88 -1.38 19.89
N THR A 108 -15.92 -0.35 19.04
CA THR A 108 -16.61 -0.33 17.75
C THR A 108 -15.66 -0.42 16.56
N VAL A 109 -14.35 -0.41 16.81
CA VAL A 109 -13.31 -0.44 15.77
C VAL A 109 -12.77 -1.85 15.70
N GLU A 110 -12.82 -2.47 14.53
CA GLU A 110 -12.13 -3.73 14.31
C GLU A 110 -10.60 -3.52 14.36
N ALA A 111 -9.88 -4.44 15.02
CA ALA A 111 -8.43 -4.48 14.98
C ALA A 111 -7.97 -5.27 13.75
N VAL A 112 -6.95 -4.78 13.04
CA VAL A 112 -6.29 -5.56 11.96
C VAL A 112 -4.89 -5.98 12.40
N PRO A 113 -4.48 -7.23 12.12
CA PRO A 113 -3.16 -7.70 12.49
C PRO A 113 -2.08 -7.05 11.64
N ALA A 114 -0.85 -7.05 12.14
CA ALA A 114 0.31 -6.74 11.32
C ALA A 114 0.52 -7.85 10.29
N ALA A 115 0.98 -7.50 9.07
CA ALA A 115 1.25 -8.48 8.02
C ALA A 115 2.32 -9.53 8.41
N HIS A 116 3.18 -9.19 9.37
CA HIS A 116 4.25 -10.05 9.91
C HIS A 116 3.90 -10.67 11.27
N ASP A 117 2.67 -10.52 11.77
CA ASP A 117 2.23 -11.15 13.01
C ASP A 117 2.15 -12.68 12.82
N PRO A 118 2.98 -13.50 13.49
CA PRO A 118 2.98 -14.94 13.30
C PRO A 118 1.75 -15.63 13.91
N ASP A 119 1.06 -14.98 14.85
CA ASP A 119 -0.07 -15.55 15.58
C ASP A 119 -1.41 -15.29 14.85
N ALA A 120 -1.42 -14.35 13.91
CA ALA A 120 -2.57 -14.07 13.06
C ALA A 120 -2.71 -15.06 11.90
N SER A 121 -3.95 -15.29 11.46
CA SER A 121 -4.21 -16.16 10.30
C SER A 121 -3.57 -15.58 9.03
N LEU A 122 -3.14 -16.48 8.13
CA LEU A 122 -2.54 -16.12 6.86
C LEU A 122 -3.42 -15.18 6.03
N ASP A 123 -4.73 -15.47 5.99
CA ASP A 123 -5.72 -14.64 5.30
C ASP A 123 -5.78 -13.22 5.89
N ALA A 124 -5.88 -13.10 7.22
CA ALA A 124 -5.95 -11.79 7.86
C ALA A 124 -4.67 -10.97 7.62
N ARG A 125 -3.50 -11.60 7.65
CA ARG A 125 -2.22 -10.93 7.36
C ARG A 125 -2.13 -10.44 5.92
N ALA A 126 -2.47 -11.29 4.95
CA ALA A 126 -2.45 -10.94 3.53
C ALA A 126 -3.48 -9.83 3.20
N ARG A 127 -4.71 -9.96 3.71
CA ARG A 127 -5.77 -8.96 3.58
C ARG A 127 -5.38 -7.61 4.20
N ALA A 128 -4.70 -7.61 5.35
CA ALA A 128 -4.21 -6.39 5.98
C ALA A 128 -3.11 -5.73 5.14
N TYR A 129 -2.17 -6.52 4.60
CA TYR A 129 -1.14 -6.03 3.67
C TYR A 129 -1.76 -5.36 2.44
N LEU A 130 -2.76 -6.00 1.82
CA LEU A 130 -3.45 -5.50 0.64
C LEU A 130 -4.26 -4.21 0.94
N ASP A 131 -4.93 -4.12 2.10
CA ASP A 131 -5.65 -2.87 2.51
C ASP A 131 -4.68 -1.70 2.65
N VAL A 132 -3.52 -1.92 3.27
CA VAL A 132 -2.54 -0.86 3.56
C VAL A 132 -1.80 -0.45 2.28
N ASN A 133 -1.36 -1.41 1.47
CA ASN A 133 -0.44 -1.15 0.37
C ASN A 133 -1.12 -0.99 -1.00
N CYS A 134 -2.35 -1.48 -1.17
CA CYS A 134 -3.00 -1.53 -2.49
C CYS A 134 -4.36 -0.82 -2.51
N ALA A 135 -5.14 -0.88 -1.43
CA ALA A 135 -6.54 -0.45 -1.44
C ALA A 135 -6.74 1.06 -1.52
N HIS A 136 -5.70 1.88 -1.39
CA HIS A 136 -5.82 3.30 -1.71
C HIS A 136 -6.13 3.52 -3.20
N CYS A 137 -5.60 2.67 -4.09
CA CYS A 137 -5.93 2.64 -5.51
C CYS A 137 -7.08 1.68 -5.81
N HIS A 138 -6.99 0.45 -5.29
CA HIS A 138 -7.91 -0.65 -5.53
C HIS A 138 -9.11 -0.59 -4.59
N ARG A 139 -9.92 0.45 -4.77
CA ARG A 139 -11.20 0.66 -4.10
C ARG A 139 -12.17 1.36 -5.04
N ARG A 140 -13.47 1.33 -4.73
CA ARG A 140 -14.55 1.88 -5.59
C ARG A 140 -14.36 3.36 -5.91
N GLU A 141 -13.83 4.13 -4.98
CA GLU A 141 -13.61 5.58 -5.09
C GLU A 141 -12.19 5.93 -5.57
N GLY A 142 -11.35 4.92 -5.78
CA GLY A 142 -9.94 5.05 -6.08
C GLY A 142 -9.63 5.02 -7.59
N PRO A 143 -8.41 5.40 -7.97
CA PRO A 143 -7.98 5.50 -9.37
C PRO A 143 -7.98 4.16 -10.12
N ALA A 144 -7.85 3.02 -9.44
CA ALA A 144 -7.88 1.70 -10.06
C ALA A 144 -9.27 1.05 -10.05
N SER A 145 -10.33 1.82 -9.75
CA SER A 145 -11.71 1.30 -9.62
C SER A 145 -12.23 0.61 -10.89
N ASN A 146 -11.80 1.09 -12.06
CA ASN A 146 -12.15 0.50 -13.37
C ASN A 146 -11.58 -0.93 -13.59
N SER A 147 -10.59 -1.36 -12.79
CA SER A 147 -10.10 -2.74 -12.83
C SER A 147 -11.13 -3.75 -12.28
N GLY A 148 -12.08 -3.28 -11.47
CA GLY A 148 -13.00 -4.11 -10.70
C GLY A 148 -12.34 -4.91 -9.58
N LEU A 149 -11.05 -4.70 -9.30
CA LEU A 149 -10.32 -5.32 -8.20
C LEU A 149 -10.35 -4.40 -6.99
N PHE A 150 -10.98 -4.85 -5.90
CA PHE A 150 -11.15 -4.10 -4.66
C PHE A 150 -10.49 -4.82 -3.49
N LEU A 151 -9.49 -4.17 -2.91
CA LEU A 151 -8.57 -4.76 -1.93
C LEU A 151 -8.74 -4.19 -0.52
N THR A 152 -9.83 -3.46 -0.28
CA THR A 152 -10.12 -2.89 1.05
C THR A 152 -10.36 -3.99 2.07
N TRP A 153 -9.95 -3.79 3.32
CA TRP A 153 -10.12 -4.73 4.43
C TRP A 153 -11.53 -5.33 4.52
N GLY A 154 -12.56 -4.49 4.33
CA GLY A 154 -13.96 -4.89 4.45
C GLY A 154 -14.59 -5.51 3.21
N GLU A 155 -13.85 -5.76 2.12
CA GLU A 155 -14.43 -6.36 0.91
C GLU A 155 -14.75 -7.85 1.15
N LYS A 156 -16.02 -8.23 0.97
CA LYS A 156 -16.50 -9.59 1.25
C LYS A 156 -16.89 -10.35 -0.01
N ASP A 157 -17.04 -9.66 -1.13
CA ASP A 157 -17.32 -10.28 -2.41
C ASP A 157 -16.02 -10.88 -2.97
N SER A 158 -15.99 -12.20 -3.13
CA SER A 158 -14.81 -12.95 -3.56
C SER A 158 -14.38 -12.57 -4.97
N THR A 159 -15.34 -12.39 -5.88
CA THR A 159 -15.05 -11.97 -7.25
C THR A 159 -14.47 -10.56 -7.26
N ALA A 160 -15.05 -9.62 -6.51
CA ALA A 160 -14.54 -8.26 -6.40
C ALA A 160 -13.15 -8.19 -5.75
N LEU A 161 -12.83 -9.13 -4.85
CA LEU A 161 -11.49 -9.30 -4.29
C LEU A 161 -10.46 -9.83 -5.32
N GLY A 162 -10.92 -10.39 -6.45
CA GLY A 162 -10.07 -10.91 -7.51
C GLY A 162 -10.07 -12.44 -7.64
N ILE A 163 -10.76 -13.17 -6.76
CA ILE A 163 -10.76 -14.64 -6.76
C ILE A 163 -11.51 -15.14 -7.99
N LEU A 164 -10.81 -15.90 -8.85
CA LEU A 164 -11.31 -16.41 -10.14
C LEU A 164 -11.92 -15.32 -11.02
N LYS A 165 -11.50 -14.06 -10.81
CA LYS A 165 -11.96 -12.91 -11.58
C LYS A 165 -11.01 -12.68 -12.74
N ARG A 166 -11.54 -12.68 -13.96
CA ARG A 166 -10.76 -12.29 -15.13
C ARG A 166 -10.42 -10.79 -15.10
N PRO A 167 -9.21 -10.37 -15.54
CA PRO A 167 -8.81 -8.98 -15.51
C PRO A 167 -9.66 -8.17 -16.50
N VAL A 168 -10.13 -6.99 -16.07
CA VAL A 168 -10.80 -6.03 -16.97
C VAL A 168 -9.76 -5.16 -17.69
N ALA A 169 -8.71 -4.77 -16.98
CA ALA A 169 -7.73 -3.79 -17.44
C ALA A 169 -6.31 -4.12 -16.92
N ALA A 170 -5.77 -5.28 -17.33
CA ALA A 170 -4.39 -5.66 -16.98
C ALA A 170 -3.40 -5.51 -18.14
N GLY A 171 -3.84 -5.69 -19.40
CA GLY A 171 -2.97 -5.59 -20.57
C GLY A 171 -1.73 -6.48 -20.44
N ARG A 172 -0.53 -5.93 -20.70
CA ARG A 172 0.75 -6.63 -20.50
C ARG A 172 0.95 -7.08 -19.04
N GLY A 173 0.35 -6.38 -18.08
CA GLY A 173 0.40 -6.74 -16.67
C GLY A 173 -0.29 -8.05 -16.33
N ALA A 174 -1.07 -8.65 -17.24
CA ALA A 174 -1.61 -10.00 -17.03
C ALA A 174 -0.54 -11.09 -17.17
N GLY A 175 0.52 -10.89 -17.97
CA GLY A 175 1.57 -11.88 -18.18
C GLY A 175 1.02 -13.28 -18.56
N ASP A 176 0.07 -13.33 -19.50
CA ASP A 176 -0.62 -14.53 -19.99
C ASP A 176 -1.48 -15.30 -18.98
N ARG A 177 -1.73 -14.72 -17.80
CA ARG A 177 -2.58 -15.31 -16.76
C ARG A 177 -4.05 -14.97 -16.93
N GLU A 178 -4.92 -15.90 -16.52
CA GLU A 178 -6.35 -15.79 -16.73
C GLU A 178 -7.08 -15.01 -15.62
N PHE A 179 -6.64 -15.15 -14.36
CA PHE A 179 -7.33 -14.62 -13.20
C PHE A 179 -6.49 -13.65 -12.38
N ASP A 180 -7.13 -12.64 -11.79
CA ASP A 180 -6.51 -11.71 -10.85
C ASP A 180 -5.85 -12.48 -9.70
N ILE A 181 -6.60 -13.42 -9.11
CA ILE A 181 -6.15 -14.42 -8.14
C ILE A 181 -6.72 -15.78 -8.56
N ASP A 182 -5.84 -16.76 -8.76
CA ASP A 182 -6.16 -18.15 -9.03
C ASP A 182 -5.89 -18.99 -7.77
N PRO A 183 -6.93 -19.42 -7.03
CA PRO A 183 -6.76 -20.17 -5.78
C PRO A 183 -5.90 -21.42 -5.94
N GLY A 184 -4.90 -21.59 -5.06
CA GLY A 184 -3.97 -22.71 -5.12
C GLY A 184 -2.89 -22.58 -6.19
N ASP A 185 -2.98 -21.62 -7.13
CA ASP A 185 -1.97 -21.36 -8.16
C ASP A 185 -1.40 -19.92 -8.08
N PRO A 186 -0.40 -19.70 -7.20
CA PRO A 186 0.28 -18.42 -7.11
C PRO A 186 0.93 -17.98 -8.42
N ASP A 187 1.53 -18.92 -9.16
CA ASP A 187 2.24 -18.59 -10.39
C ASP A 187 1.27 -18.28 -11.53
N GLY A 188 0.05 -18.82 -11.50
CA GLY A 188 -1.08 -18.48 -12.37
C GLY A 188 -1.80 -17.18 -12.02
N SER A 189 -1.48 -16.54 -10.88
CA SER A 189 -2.20 -15.35 -10.39
C SER A 189 -1.59 -14.03 -10.86
N ILE A 190 -2.40 -13.17 -11.50
CA ILE A 190 -1.94 -11.86 -12.01
C ILE A 190 -1.43 -10.98 -10.86
N LEU A 191 -2.11 -11.00 -9.71
CA LEU A 191 -1.74 -10.18 -8.55
C LEU A 191 -0.28 -10.43 -8.15
N LEU A 192 0.12 -11.69 -7.98
CA LEU A 192 1.47 -12.03 -7.55
C LEU A 192 2.52 -11.67 -8.61
N TYR A 193 2.25 -11.99 -9.88
CA TYR A 193 3.12 -11.63 -11.00
C TYR A 193 3.45 -10.14 -11.05
N ARG A 194 2.46 -9.29 -10.82
CA ARG A 194 2.64 -7.83 -10.82
C ARG A 194 3.39 -7.32 -9.59
N VAL A 195 3.21 -7.95 -8.43
CA VAL A 195 3.95 -7.61 -7.20
C VAL A 195 5.44 -7.98 -7.34
N GLU A 196 5.73 -9.12 -7.96
CA GLU A 196 7.09 -9.61 -8.19
C GLU A 196 7.86 -8.81 -9.25
N SER A 197 7.19 -8.41 -10.33
CA SER A 197 7.82 -7.72 -11.45
C SER A 197 8.35 -6.34 -11.07
N THR A 198 9.50 -5.95 -11.64
CA THR A 198 10.02 -4.58 -11.63
C THR A 198 9.92 -3.92 -13.01
N GLU A 199 9.28 -4.58 -13.98
CA GLU A 199 9.11 -4.06 -15.34
C GLU A 199 8.04 -2.96 -15.37
N PRO A 200 8.34 -1.76 -15.90
CA PRO A 200 7.35 -0.70 -16.07
C PRO A 200 6.14 -1.17 -16.90
N GLY A 201 4.93 -0.89 -16.40
CA GLY A 201 3.68 -1.32 -17.02
C GLY A 201 3.21 -2.73 -16.64
N VAL A 202 4.05 -3.50 -15.94
CA VAL A 202 3.68 -4.77 -15.30
C VAL A 202 3.65 -4.59 -13.78
N MET A 203 4.72 -4.01 -13.24
CA MET A 203 4.94 -3.84 -11.81
C MET A 203 3.78 -3.14 -11.08
N MET A 204 3.51 -3.57 -9.85
CA MET A 204 2.61 -2.89 -8.92
C MET A 204 3.30 -2.60 -7.58
N PRO A 205 3.10 -1.42 -6.97
CA PRO A 205 2.46 -0.24 -7.56
C PRO A 205 3.25 0.32 -8.76
N GLU A 206 2.56 0.98 -9.69
CA GLU A 206 3.14 1.53 -10.93
C GLU A 206 4.08 2.73 -10.71
N LEU A 207 4.06 3.29 -9.49
CA LEU A 207 4.77 4.49 -9.12
C LEU A 207 5.44 4.31 -7.76
N GLY A 208 6.65 4.87 -7.62
CA GLY A 208 7.32 4.99 -6.33
C GLY A 208 7.98 3.71 -5.82
N ARG A 209 8.01 2.64 -6.63
CA ARG A 209 8.73 1.40 -6.36
C ARG A 209 9.83 1.18 -7.41
N THR A 210 10.95 0.62 -6.98
CA THR A 210 12.07 0.21 -7.87
C THR A 210 12.48 -1.25 -7.64
N LEU A 211 12.10 -1.85 -6.49
CA LEU A 211 12.45 -3.21 -6.10
C LEU A 211 11.19 -4.01 -5.75
N ALA A 212 11.27 -5.33 -5.85
CA ALA A 212 10.31 -6.22 -5.19
C ALA A 212 10.52 -6.20 -3.68
N ASP A 213 9.44 -6.45 -2.95
CA ASP A 213 9.45 -6.70 -1.50
C ASP A 213 9.33 -8.22 -1.33
N PRO A 214 10.43 -8.93 -1.01
CA PRO A 214 10.42 -10.39 -0.90
C PRO A 214 9.45 -10.90 0.16
N ALA A 215 9.32 -10.19 1.30
CA ALA A 215 8.44 -10.58 2.38
C ALA A 215 6.96 -10.46 1.98
N ALA A 216 6.60 -9.41 1.23
CA ALA A 216 5.27 -9.26 0.66
C ALA A 216 4.96 -10.34 -0.38
N VAL A 217 5.92 -10.64 -1.26
CA VAL A 217 5.80 -11.70 -2.27
C VAL A 217 5.57 -13.05 -1.59
N GLU A 218 6.36 -13.38 -0.57
CA GLU A 218 6.23 -14.64 0.16
C GLU A 218 4.87 -14.74 0.87
N LEU A 219 4.43 -13.69 1.55
CA LEU A 219 3.13 -13.63 2.21
C LEU A 219 1.98 -13.89 1.23
N LEU A 220 1.97 -13.17 0.10
CA LEU A 220 0.91 -13.28 -0.90
C LEU A 220 0.94 -14.61 -1.63
N ARG A 221 2.14 -15.14 -1.92
CA ARG A 221 2.33 -16.47 -2.50
C ARG A 221 1.77 -17.56 -1.59
N ALA A 222 2.12 -17.52 -0.29
CA ALA A 222 1.60 -18.46 0.68
C ALA A 222 0.08 -18.35 0.81
N TRP A 223 -0.45 -17.12 0.84
CA TRP A 223 -1.89 -16.86 0.94
C TRP A 223 -2.66 -17.46 -0.24
N ILE A 224 -2.21 -17.24 -1.47
CA ILE A 224 -2.84 -17.80 -2.67
C ILE A 224 -2.72 -19.33 -2.69
N ALA A 225 -1.55 -19.88 -2.37
CA ALA A 225 -1.31 -21.33 -2.33
C ALA A 225 -2.19 -22.04 -1.29
N GLY A 226 -2.57 -21.35 -0.21
CA GLY A 226 -3.41 -21.88 0.85
C GLY A 226 -4.92 -21.76 0.60
N MET A 227 -5.35 -21.23 -0.55
CA MET A 227 -6.77 -21.15 -0.91
C MET A 227 -7.26 -22.47 -1.53
N ASP A 228 -8.51 -22.82 -1.28
CA ASP A 228 -9.18 -23.93 -1.96
C ASP A 228 -9.59 -23.51 -3.39
N GLY A 229 -9.25 -24.35 -4.38
CA GLY A 229 -9.58 -24.21 -5.80
C GLY A 229 -11.02 -24.56 -6.18
#